data_AF-A0A355DUB8-F1
#
_entry.id   AF-A0A355DUB8-F1
#
_cell.length_a   1.000
_cell.length_b   1.000
_cell.length_c   1.000
_cell.angle_alpha   90.00
_cell.angle_beta   90.00
_cell.angle_gamma   90.00
#
_symmetry.space_group_name_H-M   'P 1'
#
loop_
_entity.id
_entity.type
_entity.pdbx_description
1 polymer ?
#
loop_
_entity_poly.entity_id
_entity_poly.type
_entity_poly.pdbx_seq_one_letter_code
_entity_poly.pdbx_strand_id
1 'polypeptide(L)'
;MALIEYLEHDDWRSVLRRSFEGVIALLQTERFRPTSSAIDDMRSWLTIGDISRVQLQLNRQMKERRLTVDRQTEIRDFLLVLVQENQRPIIQLMADGIIPTNQADFLMVYGISESEFNAILQYISSGANPFESWMLANGYSSQQIHQIYQIIDRWLVKTKLNFTARPDNFNLN
;
A
#
# COMPACT_ATOMS: atom_id res chain seq x y z
N MET A 1 17.48 12.89 -16.61
CA MET A 1 18.30 12.40 -15.49
C MET A 1 17.52 11.32 -14.77
N ALA A 2 18.19 10.22 -14.47
CA ALA A 2 17.64 9.12 -13.67
C ALA A 2 17.46 9.56 -12.22
N LEU A 3 16.63 8.87 -11.44
CA LEU A 3 16.36 9.27 -10.05
C LEU A 3 17.66 9.36 -9.23
N ILE A 4 18.55 8.36 -9.36
CA ILE A 4 19.79 8.30 -8.59
C ILE A 4 20.72 9.50 -8.82
N GLU A 5 20.73 10.07 -10.02
CA GLU A 5 21.57 11.22 -10.34
C GLU A 5 21.14 12.46 -9.55
N TYR A 6 19.84 12.61 -9.31
CA TYR A 6 19.33 13.67 -8.43
C TYR A 6 19.62 13.40 -6.96
N LEU A 7 19.71 12.14 -6.55
CA LEU A 7 19.97 11.77 -5.15
C LEU A 7 21.42 12.06 -4.70
N GLU A 8 22.32 12.31 -5.65
CA GLU A 8 23.70 12.75 -5.38
C GLU A 8 23.79 14.25 -5.01
N HIS A 9 22.76 15.04 -5.29
CA HIS A 9 22.75 16.50 -5.11
C HIS A 9 22.09 16.93 -3.80
N ASP A 10 22.33 18.16 -3.34
CA ASP A 10 21.81 18.64 -2.05
C ASP A 10 20.28 18.80 -2.01
N ASP A 11 19.61 18.99 -3.15
CA ASP A 11 18.13 19.04 -3.29
C ASP A 11 17.47 17.64 -3.42
N TRP A 12 18.18 16.57 -3.06
CA TRP A 12 17.66 15.21 -3.27
C TRP A 12 16.31 14.95 -2.59
N ARG A 13 16.03 15.58 -1.43
CA ARG A 13 14.77 15.40 -0.69
C ARG A 13 13.56 15.88 -1.52
N SER A 14 13.63 17.08 -2.09
CA SER A 14 12.51 17.62 -2.86
C SER A 14 12.31 16.84 -4.16
N VAL A 15 13.39 16.34 -4.77
CA VAL A 15 13.29 15.50 -5.97
C VAL A 15 12.68 14.14 -5.63
N LEU A 16 13.11 13.49 -4.55
CA LEU A 16 12.57 12.20 -4.14
C LEU A 16 11.08 12.31 -3.81
N ARG A 17 10.68 13.33 -3.04
CA ARG A 17 9.28 13.62 -2.73
C ARG A 17 8.46 13.83 -4.00
N ARG A 18 8.87 14.76 -4.87
CA ARG A 18 8.14 15.05 -6.13
C ARG A 18 8.03 13.83 -7.03
N SER A 19 9.07 13.01 -7.08
CA SER A 19 9.06 11.78 -7.88
C SER A 19 8.10 10.74 -7.29
N PHE A 20 8.09 10.61 -5.96
CA PHE A 20 7.18 9.73 -5.22
C PHE A 20 5.72 10.13 -5.36
N GLU A 21 5.39 11.36 -4.99
CA GLU A 21 4.03 11.86 -5.09
C GLU A 21 3.57 11.91 -6.55
N GLY A 22 4.47 12.27 -7.47
CA GLY A 22 4.21 12.30 -8.91
C GLY A 22 3.86 10.93 -9.47
N VAL A 23 4.58 9.86 -9.08
CA VAL A 23 4.24 8.51 -9.55
C VAL A 23 2.91 8.02 -8.98
N ILE A 24 2.62 8.30 -7.70
CA ILE A 24 1.35 7.91 -7.07
C ILE A 24 0.18 8.58 -7.80
N ALA A 25 0.27 9.90 -8.04
CA ALA A 25 -0.76 10.64 -8.77
C ALA A 25 -0.96 10.12 -10.21
N LEU A 26 0.13 9.77 -10.90
CA LEU A 26 0.07 9.18 -12.24
C LEU A 26 -0.59 7.82 -12.25
N LEU A 27 -0.25 6.94 -11.29
CA LEU A 27 -0.85 5.61 -11.19
C LEU A 27 -2.36 5.67 -10.92
N GLN A 28 -2.83 6.72 -10.23
CA GLN A 28 -4.26 6.93 -9.96
C GLN A 28 -5.06 7.46 -11.14
N THR A 29 -4.43 8.20 -12.06
CA THR A 29 -5.15 8.99 -13.09
C THR A 29 -4.77 8.61 -14.52
N GLU A 30 -3.47 8.56 -14.82
CA GLU A 30 -2.93 8.48 -16.18
C GLU A 30 -1.72 7.53 -16.21
N ARG A 31 -1.95 6.27 -15.85
CA ARG A 31 -0.91 5.25 -15.60
C ARG A 31 0.18 5.17 -16.69
N PHE A 32 -0.19 5.34 -17.95
CA PHE A 32 0.70 5.17 -19.11
C PHE A 32 1.23 6.50 -19.68
N ARG A 33 0.94 7.63 -19.04
CA ARG A 33 1.42 8.93 -19.52
C ARG A 33 2.96 8.98 -19.49
N PRO A 34 3.59 9.53 -20.55
CA PRO A 34 5.02 9.83 -20.54
C PRO A 34 5.36 10.85 -19.45
N THR A 35 6.48 10.63 -18.75
CA THR A 35 6.92 11.49 -17.64
C THR A 35 8.45 11.51 -17.56
N SER A 36 9.02 12.13 -16.53
CA SER A 36 10.47 12.18 -16.33
C SER A 36 11.04 10.79 -16.04
N SER A 37 12.31 10.57 -16.42
CA SER A 37 13.01 9.30 -16.16
C SER A 37 13.00 8.92 -14.67
N ALA A 38 13.09 9.88 -13.75
CA ALA A 38 13.05 9.62 -12.31
C ALA A 38 11.69 9.08 -11.84
N ILE A 39 10.60 9.59 -12.41
CA ILE A 39 9.25 9.11 -12.15
C ILE A 39 9.03 7.75 -12.83
N ASP A 40 9.58 7.55 -14.03
CA ASP A 40 9.52 6.27 -14.75
C ASP A 40 10.24 5.14 -14.00
N ASP A 41 11.43 5.42 -13.44
CA ASP A 41 12.16 4.50 -12.57
C ASP A 41 11.27 4.05 -11.42
N MET A 42 10.71 4.99 -10.65
CA MET A 42 9.82 4.68 -9.54
C MET A 42 8.55 3.94 -9.96
N ARG A 43 7.95 4.34 -11.08
CA ARG A 43 6.76 3.68 -11.64
C ARG A 43 7.06 2.22 -11.94
N SER A 44 8.19 1.96 -12.59
CA SER A 44 8.62 0.60 -12.88
C SER A 44 8.83 -0.20 -11.61
N TRP A 45 9.45 0.38 -10.57
CA TRP A 45 9.75 -0.35 -9.35
C TRP A 45 8.48 -0.67 -8.55
N LEU A 46 7.61 0.32 -8.35
CA LEU A 46 6.34 0.17 -7.63
C LEU A 46 5.43 -0.86 -8.31
N THR A 47 5.30 -0.80 -9.63
CA THR A 47 4.38 -1.72 -10.35
C THR A 47 4.91 -3.15 -10.48
N ILE A 48 6.22 -3.37 -10.32
CA ILE A 48 6.84 -4.70 -10.38
C ILE A 48 6.89 -5.38 -9.01
N GLY A 49 7.12 -4.64 -7.94
CA GLY A 49 7.31 -5.23 -6.62
C GLY A 49 7.18 -4.26 -5.47
N ASP A 50 6.35 -3.23 -5.65
CA ASP A 50 5.90 -2.34 -4.58
C ASP A 50 7.07 -1.62 -3.86
N ILE A 51 6.87 -1.18 -2.61
CA ILE A 51 7.85 -0.43 -1.85
C ILE A 51 9.14 -1.24 -1.64
N SER A 52 9.04 -2.55 -1.41
CA SER A 52 10.22 -3.42 -1.28
C SER A 52 11.12 -3.35 -2.51
N ARG A 53 10.53 -3.30 -3.71
CA ARG A 53 11.32 -3.14 -4.95
C ARG A 53 11.94 -1.76 -5.06
N VAL A 54 11.23 -0.69 -4.66
CA VAL A 54 11.79 0.66 -4.62
C VAL A 54 13.00 0.73 -3.69
N GLN A 55 12.88 0.19 -2.47
CA GLN A 55 13.98 0.12 -1.51
C GLN A 55 15.16 -0.68 -2.05
N LEU A 56 14.91 -1.84 -2.64
CA LEU A 56 15.95 -2.69 -3.22
C LEU A 56 16.74 -1.95 -4.32
N GLN A 57 16.03 -1.31 -5.26
CA GLN A 57 16.68 -0.61 -6.37
C GLN A 57 17.43 0.64 -5.91
N LEU A 58 16.85 1.42 -5.00
CA LEU A 58 17.55 2.57 -4.41
C LEU A 58 18.82 2.12 -3.68
N ASN A 59 18.75 1.10 -2.82
CA ASN A 59 19.93 0.58 -2.11
C ASN A 59 21.02 0.12 -3.08
N ARG A 60 20.64 -0.57 -4.16
CA ARG A 60 21.56 -1.00 -5.20
C ARG A 60 22.22 0.20 -5.87
N GLN A 61 21.43 1.15 -6.37
CA GLN A 61 21.93 2.30 -7.11
C GLN A 61 22.80 3.23 -6.24
N MET A 62 22.41 3.47 -4.99
CA MET A 62 23.21 4.26 -4.05
C MET A 62 24.56 3.60 -3.73
N LYS A 63 24.60 2.27 -3.63
CA LYS A 63 25.84 1.51 -3.44
C LYS A 63 26.74 1.58 -4.68
N GLU A 64 26.17 1.40 -5.87
CA GLU A 64 26.91 1.50 -7.15
C GLU A 64 27.51 2.90 -7.34
N ARG A 65 26.77 3.95 -6.93
CA ARG A 65 27.22 5.36 -6.95
C ARG A 65 28.06 5.79 -5.76
N ARG A 66 28.31 4.90 -4.79
CA ARG A 66 29.16 5.14 -3.61
C ARG A 66 28.72 6.34 -2.77
N LEU A 67 27.40 6.54 -2.62
CA LEU A 67 26.88 7.52 -1.65
C LEU A 67 27.37 7.16 -0.24
N THR A 68 27.57 8.16 0.61
CA THR A 68 27.98 7.94 2.00
C THR A 68 26.93 7.13 2.76
N VAL A 69 27.36 6.39 3.78
CA VAL A 69 26.44 5.59 4.62
C VAL A 69 25.37 6.48 5.26
N ASP A 70 25.75 7.68 5.70
CA ASP A 70 24.82 8.66 6.26
C ASP A 70 23.77 9.07 5.23
N ARG A 71 24.19 9.44 4.00
CA ARG A 71 23.25 9.83 2.94
C ARG A 71 22.32 8.69 2.56
N GLN A 72 22.83 7.47 2.46
CA GLN A 72 22.01 6.28 2.21
C GLN A 72 20.95 6.07 3.29
N THR A 73 21.33 6.29 4.55
CA THR A 73 20.41 6.17 5.69
C THR A 73 19.36 7.26 5.64
N GLU A 74 19.75 8.52 5.43
CA GLU A 74 18.79 9.62 5.28
C GLU A 74 17.78 9.37 4.14
N ILE A 75 18.23 8.86 3.00
CA ILE A 75 17.35 8.56 1.86
C ILE A 75 16.36 7.45 2.22
N ARG A 76 16.80 6.37 2.89
CA ARG A 76 15.91 5.30 3.34
C ARG A 76 14.86 5.80 4.33
N ASP A 77 15.30 6.55 5.34
CA ASP A 77 14.42 7.07 6.38
C ASP A 77 13.39 8.03 5.78
N PHE A 78 13.83 8.90 4.85
CA PHE A 78 12.94 9.81 4.17
C PHE A 78 11.94 9.09 3.24
N LEU A 79 12.35 7.99 2.57
CA LEU A 79 11.42 7.16 1.81
C LEU A 79 10.33 6.57 2.71
N LEU A 80 10.67 6.09 3.91
CA LEU A 80 9.68 5.58 4.87
C LEU A 80 8.70 6.67 5.29
N VAL A 81 9.16 7.90 5.51
CA VAL A 81 8.27 9.05 5.76
C VAL A 81 7.31 9.26 4.60
N LEU A 82 7.79 9.24 3.35
CA LEU A 82 6.94 9.40 2.18
C LEU A 82 5.88 8.30 2.05
N VAL A 83 6.24 7.04 2.37
CA VAL A 83 5.30 5.92 2.39
C VAL A 83 4.19 6.14 3.42
N GLN A 84 4.52 6.62 4.61
CA GLN A 84 3.54 6.91 5.65
C GLN A 84 2.64 8.09 5.28
N GLU A 85 3.20 9.18 4.75
CA GLU A 85 2.43 10.34 4.30
C GLU A 85 1.48 10.00 3.14
N ASN A 86 1.84 9.00 2.32
CA ASN A 86 1.07 8.55 1.16
C ASN A 86 0.41 7.18 1.41
N GLN A 87 0.18 6.79 2.66
CA GLN A 87 -0.36 5.49 3.02
C GLN A 87 -1.70 5.19 2.30
N ARG A 88 -2.65 6.12 2.38
CA ARG A 88 -3.99 5.96 1.77
C ARG A 88 -3.95 5.72 0.27
N PRO A 89 -3.29 6.56 -0.55
CA PRO A 89 -3.25 6.33 -1.99
C PRO A 89 -2.48 5.06 -2.36
N ILE A 90 -1.44 4.67 -1.61
CA ILE A 90 -0.74 3.40 -1.82
C ILE A 90 -1.68 2.20 -1.58
N ILE A 91 -2.41 2.20 -0.47
CA ILE A 91 -3.40 1.15 -0.16
C ILE A 91 -4.44 1.03 -1.27
N GLN A 92 -4.93 2.17 -1.78
CA GLN A 92 -5.89 2.16 -2.88
C GLN A 92 -5.28 1.52 -4.14
N LEU A 93 -4.05 1.86 -4.50
CA LEU A 93 -3.35 1.28 -5.66
C LEU A 93 -3.08 -0.22 -5.49
N MET A 94 -2.85 -0.70 -4.26
CA MET A 94 -2.77 -2.13 -3.95
C MET A 94 -4.13 -2.82 -4.10
N ALA A 95 -5.19 -2.21 -3.58
CA ALA A 95 -6.56 -2.73 -3.69
C ALA A 95 -7.03 -2.82 -5.16
N ASP A 96 -6.62 -1.86 -5.99
CA ASP A 96 -6.89 -1.82 -7.42
C ASP A 96 -5.98 -2.78 -8.23
N GLY A 97 -5.05 -3.48 -7.58
CA GLY A 97 -4.12 -4.41 -8.22
C GLY A 97 -3.11 -3.74 -9.17
N ILE A 98 -2.94 -2.41 -9.07
CA ILE A 98 -1.99 -1.64 -9.87
C ILE A 98 -0.58 -1.82 -9.31
N ILE A 99 -0.47 -1.83 -7.98
CA ILE A 99 0.74 -2.19 -7.23
C ILE A 99 0.53 -3.62 -6.67
N PRO A 100 1.49 -4.53 -6.84
CA PRO A 100 1.36 -5.89 -6.32
C PRO A 100 1.42 -5.88 -4.79
N THR A 101 0.42 -6.47 -4.15
CA THR A 101 0.38 -6.61 -2.69
C THR A 101 1.29 -7.76 -2.24
N ASN A 102 2.32 -7.45 -1.46
CA ASN A 102 3.04 -8.45 -0.68
C ASN A 102 2.86 -8.19 0.83
N GLN A 103 2.98 -9.24 1.64
CA GLN A 103 2.68 -9.14 3.07
C GLN A 103 3.62 -8.16 3.78
N ALA A 104 4.92 -8.18 3.49
CA ALA A 104 5.89 -7.30 4.16
C ALA A 104 5.59 -5.82 3.91
N ASP A 105 5.30 -5.45 2.67
CA ASP A 105 4.96 -4.08 2.29
C ASP A 105 3.58 -3.67 2.82
N PHE A 106 2.60 -4.58 2.82
CA PHE A 106 1.31 -4.35 3.45
C PHE A 106 1.47 -4.00 4.94
N LEU A 107 2.21 -4.84 5.69
CA LEU A 107 2.48 -4.60 7.11
C LEU A 107 3.18 -3.26 7.34
N MET A 108 4.19 -2.94 6.53
CA MET A 108 4.94 -1.69 6.61
C MET A 108 4.05 -0.47 6.32
N VAL A 109 3.21 -0.53 5.29
CA VAL A 109 2.29 0.56 4.93
C VAL A 109 1.26 0.78 6.04
N TYR A 110 0.77 -0.28 6.67
CA TYR A 110 -0.15 -0.19 7.80
C TYR A 110 0.52 0.13 9.15
N GLY A 111 1.85 0.08 9.23
CA GLY A 111 2.59 0.29 10.47
C GLY A 111 2.30 -0.77 11.53
N ILE A 112 1.93 -1.98 11.11
CA ILE A 112 1.59 -3.10 12.01
C ILE A 112 2.68 -4.17 11.94
N SER A 113 2.99 -4.78 13.08
CA SER A 113 3.87 -5.94 13.16
C SER A 113 3.21 -7.20 12.61
N GLU A 114 4.02 -8.18 12.21
CA GLU A 114 3.52 -9.48 11.78
C GLU A 114 2.76 -10.20 12.91
N SER A 115 3.19 -10.04 14.16
CA SER A 115 2.47 -10.58 15.33
C SER A 115 1.09 -9.95 15.51
N GLU A 116 0.96 -8.62 15.34
CA GLU A 116 -0.33 -7.94 15.41
C GLU A 116 -1.25 -8.37 14.27
N PHE A 117 -0.71 -8.51 13.06
CA PHE A 117 -1.45 -9.03 11.92
C PHE A 117 -1.93 -10.47 12.14
N ASN A 118 -1.06 -11.35 12.64
CA ASN A 118 -1.41 -12.73 12.96
C ASN A 118 -2.47 -12.78 14.08
N ALA A 119 -2.40 -11.91 15.08
CA ALA A 119 -3.43 -11.80 16.10
C ALA A 119 -4.78 -11.39 15.51
N ILE A 120 -4.79 -10.42 14.58
CA ILE A 120 -5.99 -10.01 13.83
C ILE A 120 -6.53 -11.18 13.00
N LEU A 121 -5.68 -11.92 12.30
CA LEU A 121 -6.08 -13.08 11.51
C LEU A 121 -6.64 -14.21 12.37
N GLN A 122 -6.01 -14.51 13.51
CA GLN A 122 -6.51 -15.50 14.47
C GLN A 122 -7.86 -15.09 15.04
N TYR A 123 -8.02 -13.80 15.35
CA TYR A 123 -9.29 -13.26 15.81
C TYR A 123 -10.38 -13.45 14.75
N ILE A 124 -10.14 -13.07 13.49
CA ILE A 124 -11.08 -13.28 12.38
C ILE A 124 -11.37 -14.78 12.15
N SER A 125 -10.33 -15.62 12.14
CA SER A 125 -10.44 -17.06 11.86
C SER A 125 -11.18 -17.83 12.96
N SER A 126 -11.23 -17.29 14.18
CA SER A 126 -12.03 -17.84 15.28
C SER A 126 -13.54 -17.60 15.13
N GLY A 127 -13.97 -16.95 14.03
CA GLY A 127 -15.35 -16.53 13.81
C GLY A 127 -15.69 -15.23 14.54
N ALA A 128 -14.73 -14.58 15.18
CA ALA A 128 -14.95 -13.27 15.77
C ALA A 128 -15.09 -12.23 14.66
N ASN A 129 -16.08 -11.35 14.82
CA ASN A 129 -16.37 -10.29 13.87
C ASN A 129 -15.78 -8.97 14.43
N PRO A 130 -14.54 -8.57 14.05
CA PRO A 130 -13.88 -7.38 14.60
C PRO A 130 -14.63 -6.09 14.28
N PHE A 131 -15.32 -6.03 13.13
CA PHE A 131 -16.12 -4.87 12.79
C PHE A 131 -17.35 -4.74 13.69
N GLU A 132 -18.05 -5.84 13.93
CA GLU A 132 -19.17 -5.89 14.88
C GLU A 132 -18.71 -5.64 16.32
N SER A 133 -17.57 -6.20 16.73
CA SER A 133 -16.99 -5.99 18.06
C SER A 133 -16.60 -4.52 18.28
N TRP A 134 -16.05 -3.87 17.25
CA TRP A 134 -15.79 -2.43 17.28
C TRP A 134 -17.09 -1.61 17.36
N MET A 135 -18.13 -1.96 16.60
CA MET A 135 -19.43 -1.28 16.67
C MET A 135 -20.04 -1.41 18.08
N LEU A 136 -20.03 -2.61 18.67
CA LEU A 136 -20.51 -2.82 20.03
C LEU A 136 -19.71 -1.98 21.05
N ALA A 137 -18.37 -1.96 20.95
CA ALA A 137 -17.51 -1.17 21.82
C ALA A 137 -17.74 0.35 21.71
N ASN A 138 -18.27 0.82 20.58
CA ASN A 138 -18.61 2.23 20.33
C ASN A 138 -20.09 2.53 20.57
N GLY A 139 -20.82 1.66 21.28
CA GLY A 139 -22.18 1.92 21.75
C GLY A 139 -23.28 1.64 20.73
N TYR A 140 -22.99 0.97 19.62
CA TYR A 140 -24.01 0.51 18.69
C TYR A 140 -24.72 -0.71 19.28
N SER A 141 -26.05 -0.68 19.33
CA SER A 141 -26.84 -1.85 19.69
C SER A 141 -26.80 -2.93 18.58
N SER A 142 -27.03 -4.19 18.95
CA SER A 142 -27.14 -5.30 17.99
C SER A 142 -28.19 -5.04 16.90
N GLN A 143 -29.28 -4.32 17.23
CA GLN A 143 -30.29 -3.93 16.25
C GLN A 143 -29.74 -2.94 15.20
N GLN A 144 -28.98 -1.93 15.63
CA GLN A 144 -28.35 -0.97 14.73
C GLN A 144 -27.29 -1.65 13.85
N ILE A 145 -26.51 -2.56 14.43
CA ILE A 145 -25.53 -3.36 13.70
C ILE A 145 -26.21 -4.20 12.61
N HIS A 146 -27.31 -4.88 12.95
CA HIS A 146 -28.08 -5.66 11.98
C HIS A 146 -28.63 -4.79 10.84
N GLN A 147 -29.14 -3.59 11.15
CA GLN A 147 -29.60 -2.64 10.14
C GLN A 147 -28.47 -2.16 9.23
N ILE A 148 -27.28 -1.90 9.77
CA ILE A 148 -26.09 -1.52 9.00
C ILE A 148 -25.73 -2.64 8.02
N TYR A 149 -25.68 -3.90 8.47
CA TYR A 149 -25.42 -5.03 7.58
C TYR A 149 -26.49 -5.16 6.49
N GLN A 150 -27.79 -5.04 6.83
CA GLN A 150 -28.85 -5.06 5.80
C GLN A 150 -28.70 -3.97 4.75
N ILE A 151 -28.23 -2.77 5.13
CA ILE A 151 -27.97 -1.68 4.19
C ILE A 151 -26.77 -2.03 3.29
N ILE A 152 -25.69 -2.53 3.88
CA ILE A 152 -24.49 -2.97 3.14
C ILE A 152 -24.84 -4.09 2.16
N ASP A 153 -25.58 -5.11 2.60
CA ASP A 153 -26.01 -6.23 1.75
C ASP A 153 -26.89 -5.76 0.59
N ARG A 154 -27.87 -4.89 0.86
CA ARG A 154 -28.70 -4.29 -0.20
C ARG A 154 -27.88 -3.45 -1.15
N TRP A 155 -26.86 -2.76 -0.65
CA TRP A 155 -25.94 -1.98 -1.47
C TRP A 155 -25.12 -2.92 -2.37
N LEU A 156 -24.46 -3.93 -1.82
CA LEU A 156 -23.67 -4.94 -2.55
C LEU A 156 -24.49 -5.67 -3.63
N VAL A 157 -25.74 -6.03 -3.33
CA VAL A 157 -26.66 -6.64 -4.29
C VAL A 157 -27.03 -5.66 -5.41
N LYS A 158 -27.25 -4.38 -5.09
CA LYS A 158 -27.55 -3.33 -6.08
C LYS A 158 -26.33 -2.98 -6.94
N THR A 159 -25.12 -2.97 -6.37
CA THR A 159 -23.91 -2.59 -7.10
C THR A 159 -23.33 -3.69 -7.97
N LYS A 160 -23.81 -4.95 -7.89
CA LYS A 160 -23.32 -6.09 -8.69
C LYS A 160 -21.81 -5.95 -8.93
N LEU A 161 -21.03 -6.09 -7.87
CA LEU A 161 -19.59 -6.23 -8.05
C LEU A 161 -19.38 -7.41 -9.02
N ASN A 162 -18.83 -7.07 -10.19
CA ASN A 162 -18.18 -7.94 -11.14
C ASN A 162 -16.94 -8.62 -10.50
N PHE A 163 -17.08 -9.23 -9.33
CA PHE A 163 -16.17 -10.27 -8.89
C PHE A 163 -16.60 -11.52 -9.65
N THR A 164 -15.86 -11.89 -10.69
CA THR A 164 -15.90 -13.26 -11.21
C THR A 164 -15.75 -14.20 -10.03
N ALA A 165 -16.84 -14.89 -9.71
CA ALA A 165 -16.93 -15.85 -8.63
C ALA A 165 -15.70 -16.77 -8.66
N ARG A 166 -14.91 -16.78 -7.58
CA ARG A 166 -14.13 -17.97 -7.27
C ARG A 166 -15.17 -19.07 -6.97
N PRO A 167 -15.07 -20.26 -7.59
CA PRO A 167 -16.05 -21.30 -7.34
C PRO A 167 -15.98 -21.72 -5.88
N ASP A 168 -17.16 -21.78 -5.26
CA ASP A 168 -17.39 -22.44 -3.98
C ASP A 168 -16.80 -23.85 -4.03
N ASN A 169 -15.85 -24.13 -3.13
CA ASN A 169 -15.51 -25.49 -2.74
C ASN A 169 -15.02 -25.46 -1.28
N PHE A 170 -15.96 -25.22 -0.37
CA PHE A 170 -15.87 -25.76 0.97
C PHE A 170 -16.99 -26.79 1.14
N ASN A 171 -16.73 -27.99 0.61
CA ASN A 171 -17.42 -29.18 1.10
C ASN A 171 -16.96 -29.43 2.53
N LEU A 172 -17.86 -29.21 3.48
CA LEU A 172 -17.78 -29.78 4.81
C LEU A 172 -18.20 -31.26 4.71
N ASN A 173 -17.22 -32.15 4.85
CA ASN A 173 -17.41 -33.52 5.35
C ASN A 173 -16.34 -33.75 6.42
#